data_AF-A0AA35KLS7-F1
#
_entry.id   AF-A0AA35KLS7-F1
#
_cell.length_a   1.000
_cell.length_b   1.000
_cell.length_c   1.000
_cell.angle_alpha   90.00
_cell.angle_beta   90.00
_cell.angle_gamma   90.00
#
_symmetry.space_group_name_H-M   'P 1'
#
loop_
_entity.id
_entity.type
_entity.pdbx_description
1 polymer ?
#
loop_
_entity_poly.entity_id
_entity_poly.type
_entity_poly.pdbx_seq_one_letter_code
_entity_poly.pdbx_strand_id
1 'polypeptide(L)'
;MVEKEQKKDEAGRASAAAAISEEEAAQYDRQIRLWGLEAQKRLRASRVLLVGMKGLGAEVAKNLILAGVKALTMLDHQQVSPEDTQAQFLIPGGSLGKNRAEASLERAQDLNPMVDVKADPGNVEQKPEEFFTRFDVVCVTCCSQDVLVKIDQICHKNGVKFFAGDVFGYHGYMFANLGEHEFVEEKTKVAKASQGVEDGPDAKKAKLDFTETTLVKKCVNFCLLKEALTVDWSGEKAKAALKRTAPDYFLLQGEMLPLEASGSVYVGGGVCVSRRAVGVAAGHLTALRPT
;
A
#
# COMPACT_ATOMS: atom_id res chain seq x y z
N MET A 1 -9.21 -29.50 32.47
CA MET A 1 -7.72 -29.49 32.49
C MET A 1 -7.17 -29.49 31.08
N VAL A 2 -7.64 -30.38 30.21
CA VAL A 2 -7.27 -30.47 28.78
C VAL A 2 -7.46 -29.15 28.00
N GLU A 3 -8.56 -28.42 28.19
CA GLU A 3 -8.78 -27.12 27.52
C GLU A 3 -7.81 -26.01 28.00
N LYS A 4 -7.34 -26.06 29.25
CA LYS A 4 -6.37 -25.09 29.77
C LYS A 4 -4.96 -25.36 29.25
N GLU A 5 -4.63 -26.61 28.96
CA GLU A 5 -3.35 -27.01 28.37
C GLU A 5 -3.32 -26.69 26.86
N GLN A 6 -4.39 -26.98 26.12
CA GLN A 6 -4.50 -26.59 24.70
C GLN A 6 -4.41 -25.07 24.50
N LYS A 7 -5.04 -24.28 25.37
CA LYS A 7 -4.98 -22.80 25.30
C LYS A 7 -3.60 -22.24 25.66
N LYS A 8 -2.84 -22.98 26.46
CA LYS A 8 -1.46 -22.64 26.85
C LYS A 8 -0.46 -23.01 25.74
N ASP A 9 -0.71 -24.11 25.03
CA ASP A 9 0.08 -24.55 23.88
C ASP A 9 -0.15 -23.66 22.64
N GLU A 10 -1.37 -23.19 22.41
CA GLU A 10 -1.67 -22.18 21.38
C GLU A 10 -1.01 -20.83 21.68
N ALA A 11 -1.07 -20.36 22.94
CA ALA A 11 -0.40 -19.14 23.37
C ALA A 11 1.13 -19.26 23.30
N GLY A 12 1.68 -20.44 23.61
CA GLY A 12 3.11 -20.74 23.47
C GLY A 12 3.59 -20.76 22.02
N ARG A 13 2.78 -21.32 21.09
CA ARG A 13 3.06 -21.28 19.65
C ARG A 13 2.93 -19.87 19.06
N ALA A 14 1.95 -19.09 19.49
CA ALA A 14 1.80 -17.69 19.08
C ALA A 14 2.95 -16.81 19.59
N SER A 15 3.45 -17.06 20.80
CA SER A 15 4.61 -16.36 21.39
C SER A 15 5.92 -16.66 20.65
N ALA A 16 6.12 -17.88 20.14
CA ALA A 16 7.32 -18.25 19.40
C ALA A 16 7.35 -17.69 17.96
N ALA A 17 6.18 -17.53 17.33
CA ALA A 17 6.04 -16.91 16.02
C ALA A 17 6.19 -15.36 16.04
N ALA A 18 6.18 -14.75 17.23
CA ALA A 18 6.24 -13.30 17.42
C ALA A 18 7.63 -12.76 17.81
N ALA A 19 8.62 -13.64 18.02
CA ALA A 19 9.98 -13.24 18.33
C ALA A 19 10.75 -12.95 17.04
N ILE A 20 11.24 -11.72 16.90
CA ILE A 20 12.16 -11.35 15.82
C ILE A 20 13.53 -11.95 16.17
N SER A 21 14.16 -12.65 15.22
CA SER A 21 15.50 -13.23 15.44
C SER A 21 16.53 -12.12 15.62
N GLU A 22 17.70 -12.45 16.18
CA GLU A 22 18.79 -11.47 16.33
C GLU A 22 19.25 -10.90 14.98
N GLU A 23 19.33 -11.77 13.96
CA GLU A 23 19.66 -11.37 12.58
C GLU A 23 18.63 -10.39 12.02
N GLU A 24 17.34 -10.66 12.23
CA GLU A 24 16.26 -9.78 11.79
C GLU A 24 16.21 -8.47 12.56
N ALA A 25 16.50 -8.50 13.86
CA ALA A 25 16.59 -7.30 14.68
C ALA A 25 17.73 -6.39 14.19
N ALA A 26 18.87 -6.97 13.79
CA ALA A 26 19.97 -6.24 13.20
C ALA A 26 19.63 -5.69 11.80
N GLN A 27 19.02 -6.50 10.94
CA GLN A 27 18.64 -6.09 9.58
C GLN A 27 17.58 -4.97 9.57
N TYR A 28 16.57 -5.07 10.44
CA TYR A 28 15.48 -4.09 10.53
C TYR A 28 15.70 -3.00 11.57
N ASP A 29 16.89 -2.89 12.21
CA ASP A 29 17.16 -1.92 13.28
C ASP A 29 16.73 -0.49 12.92
N ARG A 30 17.07 -0.02 11.71
CA ARG A 30 16.69 1.33 11.25
C ARG A 30 15.18 1.51 11.08
N GLN A 31 14.48 0.47 10.63
CA GLN A 31 13.03 0.48 10.45
C GLN A 31 12.33 0.40 11.81
N ILE A 32 12.82 -0.44 12.72
CA ILE A 32 12.33 -0.58 14.10
C ILE A 32 12.48 0.72 14.88
N ARG A 33 13.60 1.45 14.72
CA ARG A 33 13.78 2.80 15.32
C ARG A 33 12.77 3.81 14.78
N LEU A 34 12.31 3.61 13.55
CA LEU A 34 11.36 4.48 12.91
C LEU A 34 9.95 4.21 13.47
N TRP A 35 9.44 2.98 13.32
CA TRP A 35 8.03 2.62 13.61
C TRP A 35 7.76 1.72 14.80
N GLY A 36 8.80 1.34 15.53
CA GLY A 36 8.70 0.52 16.73
C GLY A 36 8.65 -0.98 16.43
N LEU A 37 9.06 -1.75 17.43
CA LEU A 37 9.18 -3.21 17.32
C LEU A 37 7.84 -3.89 17.06
N GLU A 38 6.76 -3.42 17.69
CA GLU A 38 5.43 -4.02 17.53
C GLU A 38 4.85 -3.83 16.12
N ALA A 39 5.15 -2.72 15.45
CA ALA A 39 4.79 -2.54 14.05
C ALA A 39 5.56 -3.50 13.14
N GLN A 40 6.87 -3.66 13.37
CA GLN A 40 7.68 -4.63 12.62
C GLN A 40 7.17 -6.07 12.80
N LYS A 41 6.75 -6.45 14.01
CA LYS A 41 6.15 -7.77 14.26
C LYS A 41 4.87 -8.00 13.48
N ARG A 42 3.97 -7.00 13.43
CA ARG A 42 2.72 -7.10 12.65
C ARG A 42 3.01 -7.22 11.16
N LEU A 43 3.92 -6.40 10.63
CA LEU A 43 4.36 -6.46 9.24
C LEU A 43 4.93 -7.85 8.88
N ARG A 44 5.79 -8.40 9.74
CA ARG A 44 6.41 -9.71 9.58
C ARG A 44 5.45 -10.89 9.75
N ALA A 45 4.22 -10.63 10.19
CA ALA A 45 3.12 -11.61 10.20
C ALA A 45 2.21 -11.50 8.97
N SER A 46 2.26 -10.39 8.22
CA SER A 46 1.37 -10.09 7.10
C SER A 46 1.76 -10.78 5.80
N ARG A 47 0.77 -11.32 5.09
CA ARG A 47 0.88 -11.91 3.75
C ARG A 47 0.22 -11.00 2.73
N VAL A 48 0.94 -10.69 1.66
CA VAL A 48 0.49 -9.76 0.63
C VAL A 48 0.33 -10.49 -0.71
N LEU A 49 -0.78 -10.25 -1.39
CA LEU A 49 -0.96 -10.57 -2.80
C LEU A 49 -0.68 -9.30 -3.62
N LEU A 50 0.20 -9.40 -4.60
CA LEU A 50 0.46 -8.35 -5.58
C LEU A 50 0.11 -8.86 -6.98
N VAL A 51 -0.84 -8.18 -7.63
CA VAL A 51 -1.29 -8.52 -8.99
C VAL A 51 -0.67 -7.54 -9.99
N GLY A 52 -0.05 -8.09 -11.03
CA GLY A 52 0.63 -7.36 -12.10
C GLY A 52 2.10 -7.07 -11.77
N MET A 53 3.01 -7.62 -12.58
CA MET A 53 4.47 -7.54 -12.40
C MET A 53 5.17 -6.72 -13.48
N LYS A 54 4.55 -5.59 -13.87
CA LYS A 54 5.20 -4.54 -14.67
C LYS A 54 6.07 -3.63 -13.78
N GLY A 55 6.52 -2.49 -14.28
CA GLY A 55 7.39 -1.56 -13.55
C GLY A 55 6.87 -1.15 -12.17
N LEU A 56 5.61 -0.73 -12.06
CA LEU A 56 5.01 -0.38 -10.76
C LEU A 56 4.97 -1.58 -9.80
N GLY A 57 4.54 -2.74 -10.29
CA GLY A 57 4.53 -3.98 -9.51
C GLY A 57 5.92 -4.35 -8.98
N ALA A 58 6.97 -4.23 -9.80
CA ALA A 58 8.34 -4.48 -9.37
C ALA A 58 8.79 -3.56 -8.23
N GLU A 59 8.45 -2.27 -8.30
CA GLU A 59 8.75 -1.30 -7.24
C GLU A 59 7.99 -1.61 -5.94
N VAL A 60 6.69 -1.94 -6.04
CA VAL A 60 5.88 -2.35 -4.89
C VAL A 60 6.44 -3.63 -4.27
N ALA A 61 6.74 -4.65 -5.08
CA ALA A 61 7.33 -5.91 -4.64
C ALA A 61 8.64 -5.68 -3.87
N LYS A 62 9.58 -4.93 -4.46
CA LYS A 62 10.86 -4.58 -3.84
C LYS A 62 10.65 -3.92 -2.48
N ASN A 63 9.76 -2.92 -2.40
CA ASN A 63 9.52 -2.19 -1.15
C ASN A 63 8.91 -3.11 -0.07
N LEU A 64 7.97 -3.99 -0.43
CA LEU A 64 7.35 -4.93 0.52
C LEU A 64 8.34 -6.00 1.00
N ILE A 65 9.17 -6.53 0.10
CA ILE A 65 10.18 -7.54 0.43
C ILE A 65 11.25 -6.94 1.35
N LEU A 66 11.76 -5.74 1.05
CA LEU A 66 12.75 -5.06 1.91
C LEU A 66 12.18 -4.57 3.24
N ALA A 67 10.87 -4.30 3.31
CA ALA A 67 10.20 -3.99 4.56
C ALA A 67 10.04 -5.21 5.48
N GLY A 68 10.11 -6.42 4.91
CA GLY A 68 10.10 -7.67 5.69
C GLY A 68 8.69 -8.17 6.03
N VAL A 69 7.79 -8.18 5.05
CA VAL A 69 6.50 -8.89 5.17
C VAL A 69 6.72 -10.40 5.36
N LYS A 70 5.73 -11.13 5.88
CA LYS A 70 5.84 -12.59 6.03
C LYS A 70 6.03 -13.28 4.67
N ALA A 71 5.17 -12.92 3.73
CA ALA A 71 5.14 -13.51 2.40
C ALA A 71 4.58 -12.53 1.37
N LEU A 72 5.12 -12.61 0.16
CA LEU A 72 4.62 -11.89 -1.01
C LEU A 72 4.31 -12.89 -2.12
N THR A 73 3.06 -12.97 -2.55
CA THR A 73 2.67 -13.69 -3.76
C THR A 73 2.54 -12.70 -4.92
N MET A 74 3.41 -12.83 -5.91
CA MET A 74 3.36 -12.10 -7.17
C MET A 74 2.49 -12.89 -8.17
N LEU A 75 1.37 -12.31 -8.58
CA LEU A 75 0.44 -12.91 -9.53
C LEU A 75 0.45 -12.13 -10.84
N ASP A 76 0.86 -12.78 -11.93
CA ASP A 76 0.79 -12.22 -13.26
C ASP A 76 0.65 -13.36 -14.28
N HIS A 77 -0.34 -13.27 -15.17
CA HIS A 77 -0.59 -14.28 -16.20
C HIS A 77 0.10 -13.96 -17.54
N GLN A 78 0.66 -12.76 -17.66
CA GLN A 78 1.28 -12.29 -18.89
C GLN A 78 2.73 -12.78 -19.01
N GLN A 79 3.17 -12.90 -20.26
CA GLN A 79 4.56 -13.21 -20.57
C GLN A 79 5.40 -11.93 -20.63
N VAL A 80 6.70 -12.08 -20.40
CA VAL A 80 7.69 -11.02 -20.56
C VAL A 80 7.72 -10.56 -22.01
N SER A 81 7.40 -9.29 -22.23
CA SER A 81 7.52 -8.61 -23.52
C SER A 81 8.87 -7.89 -23.64
N PRO A 82 9.28 -7.43 -24.83
CA PRO A 82 10.52 -6.68 -25.02
C PRO A 82 10.61 -5.42 -24.15
N GLU A 83 9.49 -4.72 -23.95
CA GLU A 83 9.42 -3.50 -23.12
C GLU A 83 9.72 -3.81 -21.65
N ASP A 84 9.25 -4.95 -21.14
CA ASP A 84 9.47 -5.34 -19.74
C ASP A 84 10.96 -5.54 -19.45
N THR A 85 11.72 -6.08 -20.40
CA THR A 85 13.16 -6.31 -20.23
C THR A 85 13.98 -5.02 -20.06
N GLN A 86 13.40 -3.87 -20.46
CA GLN A 86 14.03 -2.56 -20.35
C GLN A 86 13.51 -1.75 -19.17
N ALA A 87 12.28 -2.02 -18.71
CA ALA A 87 11.58 -1.20 -17.72
C ALA A 87 11.42 -1.88 -16.35
N GLN A 88 11.69 -3.19 -16.24
CA GLN A 88 11.43 -3.98 -15.05
C GLN A 88 12.73 -4.65 -14.59
N PHE A 89 13.26 -4.25 -13.43
CA PHE A 89 14.61 -4.63 -12.96
C PHE A 89 14.70 -6.01 -12.30
N LEU A 90 13.58 -6.60 -11.87
CA LEU A 90 13.50 -7.96 -11.32
C LEU A 90 13.53 -9.03 -12.42
N ILE A 91 13.21 -8.69 -13.66
CA ILE A 91 13.28 -9.62 -14.78
C ILE A 91 14.74 -9.70 -15.28
N PRO A 92 15.37 -10.89 -15.28
CA PRO A 92 16.72 -11.04 -15.83
C PRO A 92 16.71 -10.99 -17.35
N GLY A 93 17.83 -10.52 -17.92
CA GLY A 93 18.04 -10.52 -19.37
C GLY A 93 17.89 -11.93 -19.95
N GLY A 94 17.28 -12.03 -21.14
CA GLY A 94 17.01 -13.33 -21.79
C GLY A 94 15.76 -14.06 -21.30
N SER A 95 14.89 -13.40 -20.52
CA SER A 95 13.64 -14.00 -20.02
C SER A 95 12.43 -13.78 -20.93
N LEU A 96 12.65 -13.31 -22.16
CA LEU A 96 11.59 -13.05 -23.13
C LEU A 96 10.71 -14.31 -23.34
N GLY A 97 9.39 -14.14 -23.28
CA GLY A 97 8.43 -15.25 -23.43
C GLY A 97 8.20 -16.10 -22.17
N LYS A 98 8.99 -15.93 -21.09
CA LYS A 98 8.67 -16.53 -19.78
C LYS A 98 7.51 -15.78 -19.12
N ASN A 99 6.84 -16.39 -18.13
CA ASN A 99 5.86 -15.67 -17.32
C ASN A 99 6.53 -14.55 -16.51
N ARG A 100 5.89 -13.36 -16.40
CA ARG A 100 6.47 -12.20 -15.71
C ARG A 100 6.71 -12.42 -14.21
N ALA A 101 5.77 -13.06 -13.51
CA ALA A 101 5.90 -13.32 -12.09
C ALA A 101 7.00 -14.36 -11.83
N GLU A 102 7.02 -15.44 -12.61
CA GLU A 102 8.06 -16.48 -12.50
C GLU A 102 9.45 -15.94 -12.85
N ALA A 103 9.56 -15.14 -13.92
CA ALA A 103 10.83 -14.52 -14.32
C ALA A 103 11.37 -13.55 -13.27
N SER A 104 10.49 -12.93 -12.47
CA SER A 104 10.88 -12.00 -11.39
C SER A 104 11.27 -12.71 -10.09
N LEU A 105 10.94 -13.99 -9.93
CA LEU A 105 10.97 -14.69 -8.64
C LEU A 105 12.36 -14.74 -8.01
N GLU A 106 13.37 -15.15 -8.77
CA GLU A 106 14.74 -15.32 -8.28
C GLU A 106 15.29 -14.00 -7.70
N ARG A 107 15.31 -12.94 -8.51
CA ARG A 107 15.80 -11.62 -8.08
C ARG A 107 14.95 -11.01 -6.97
N ALA A 108 13.64 -11.26 -6.95
CA ALA A 108 12.78 -10.78 -5.87
C ALA A 108 13.12 -11.48 -4.55
N GLN A 109 13.29 -12.80 -4.57
CA GLN A 109 13.65 -13.59 -3.39
C GLN A 109 15.04 -13.20 -2.84
N ASP A 110 15.99 -12.90 -3.73
CA ASP A 110 17.36 -12.47 -3.35
C ASP A 110 17.39 -11.13 -2.60
N LEU A 111 16.37 -10.28 -2.75
CA LEU A 111 16.31 -9.01 -2.01
C LEU A 111 16.21 -9.22 -0.50
N ASN A 112 15.55 -10.29 -0.05
CA ASN A 112 15.40 -10.60 1.36
C ASN A 112 15.06 -12.08 1.59
N PRO A 113 16.04 -12.91 2.03
CA PRO A 113 15.82 -14.34 2.31
C PRO A 113 14.79 -14.63 3.41
N MET A 114 14.43 -13.63 4.22
CA MET A 114 13.48 -13.78 5.33
C MET A 114 12.01 -13.71 4.88
N VAL A 115 11.76 -13.26 3.65
CA VAL A 115 10.40 -13.15 3.07
C VAL A 115 10.14 -14.35 2.18
N ASP A 116 9.00 -15.01 2.36
CA ASP A 116 8.54 -16.09 1.47
C ASP A 116 7.94 -15.48 0.19
N VAL A 117 8.73 -15.42 -0.89
CA VAL A 117 8.28 -14.88 -2.18
C VAL A 117 7.77 -16.03 -3.07
N LYS A 118 6.57 -15.87 -3.61
CA LYS A 118 5.92 -16.85 -4.50
C LYS A 118 5.50 -16.20 -5.81
N ALA A 119 5.57 -16.98 -6.89
CA ALA A 119 5.00 -16.61 -8.18
C ALA A 119 3.75 -17.44 -8.48
N ASP A 120 2.70 -16.79 -8.97
CA ASP A 120 1.47 -17.42 -9.46
C ASP A 120 1.24 -16.97 -10.92
N PRO A 121 1.39 -17.88 -11.91
CA PRO A 121 1.23 -17.54 -13.32
C PRO A 121 -0.25 -17.48 -13.77
N GLY A 122 -1.21 -17.62 -12.85
CA GLY A 122 -2.64 -17.67 -13.17
C GLY A 122 -3.27 -16.31 -13.43
N ASN A 123 -4.41 -16.30 -14.13
CA ASN A 123 -5.20 -15.08 -14.34
C ASN A 123 -6.01 -14.75 -13.07
N VAL A 124 -5.90 -13.51 -12.59
CA VAL A 124 -6.61 -13.00 -11.41
C VAL A 124 -8.13 -13.12 -11.55
N GLU A 125 -8.67 -12.95 -12.76
CA GLU A 125 -10.12 -13.01 -13.03
C GLU A 125 -10.72 -14.39 -12.79
N GLN A 126 -9.89 -15.42 -12.96
CA GLN A 126 -10.23 -16.83 -12.80
C GLN A 126 -10.01 -17.31 -11.36
N LYS A 127 -9.47 -16.49 -10.46
CA LYS A 127 -9.26 -16.87 -9.07
C LYS A 127 -10.60 -16.87 -8.32
N PRO A 128 -10.90 -17.93 -7.54
CA PRO A 128 -12.11 -17.97 -6.73
C PRO A 128 -12.01 -17.00 -5.55
N GLU A 129 -13.14 -16.61 -4.93
CA GLU A 129 -13.14 -15.65 -3.81
C GLU A 129 -12.23 -16.12 -2.66
N GLU A 130 -12.22 -17.42 -2.38
CA GLU A 130 -11.45 -18.06 -1.31
C GLU A 130 -9.93 -18.02 -1.54
N PHE A 131 -9.49 -17.62 -2.75
CA PHE A 131 -8.08 -17.35 -2.99
C PHE A 131 -7.63 -16.10 -2.24
N PHE A 132 -8.44 -15.04 -2.27
CA PHE A 132 -8.09 -13.72 -1.72
C PHE A 132 -8.09 -13.71 -0.18
N THR A 133 -8.90 -14.56 0.46
CA THR A 133 -9.00 -14.68 1.93
C THR A 133 -7.73 -15.22 2.61
N ARG A 134 -6.76 -15.70 1.81
CA ARG A 134 -5.46 -16.18 2.29
C ARG A 134 -4.48 -15.05 2.57
N PHE A 135 -4.81 -13.82 2.20
CA PHE A 135 -3.95 -12.66 2.29
C PHE A 135 -4.53 -11.64 3.26
N ASP A 136 -3.65 -10.90 3.93
CA ASP A 136 -4.04 -9.80 4.80
C ASP A 136 -4.24 -8.52 3.97
N VAL A 137 -3.48 -8.39 2.87
CA VAL A 137 -3.50 -7.27 1.94
C VAL A 137 -3.47 -7.77 0.50
N VAL A 138 -4.30 -7.15 -0.35
CA VAL A 138 -4.32 -7.35 -1.81
C VAL A 138 -4.01 -6.01 -2.49
N CYS A 139 -2.96 -5.98 -3.29
CA CYS A 139 -2.57 -4.83 -4.11
C CYS A 139 -2.70 -5.20 -5.59
N VAL A 140 -3.47 -4.42 -6.33
CA VAL A 140 -3.77 -4.70 -7.75
C VAL A 140 -3.26 -3.58 -8.64
N THR A 141 -2.51 -3.96 -9.66
CA THR A 141 -2.02 -3.07 -10.72
C THR A 141 -2.40 -3.63 -12.09
N CYS A 142 -2.42 -2.78 -13.11
CA CYS A 142 -2.56 -3.14 -14.52
C CYS A 142 -3.81 -3.98 -14.83
N CYS A 143 -4.92 -3.71 -14.14
CA CYS A 143 -6.18 -4.43 -14.28
C CYS A 143 -7.30 -3.48 -14.73
N SER A 144 -8.31 -4.01 -15.44
CA SER A 144 -9.47 -3.22 -15.84
C SER A 144 -10.29 -2.77 -14.62
N GLN A 145 -11.07 -1.71 -14.78
CA GLN A 145 -11.94 -1.20 -13.73
C GLN A 145 -12.87 -2.27 -13.16
N ASP A 146 -13.45 -3.13 -14.01
CA ASP A 146 -14.34 -4.21 -13.59
C ASP A 146 -13.65 -5.21 -12.66
N VAL A 147 -12.39 -5.56 -12.97
CA VAL A 147 -11.57 -6.45 -12.15
C VAL A 147 -11.21 -5.78 -10.83
N LEU A 148 -10.81 -4.51 -10.85
CA LEU A 148 -10.51 -3.75 -9.63
C LEU A 148 -11.73 -3.67 -8.70
N VAL A 149 -12.90 -3.34 -9.23
CA VAL A 149 -14.16 -3.28 -8.46
C VAL A 149 -14.57 -4.64 -7.92
N LYS A 150 -14.44 -5.71 -8.71
CA LYS A 150 -14.73 -7.08 -8.26
C LYS A 150 -13.83 -7.49 -7.09
N ILE A 151 -12.52 -7.28 -7.21
CA ILE A 151 -11.56 -7.66 -6.16
C ILE A 151 -11.77 -6.81 -4.90
N ASP A 152 -11.98 -5.50 -5.04
CA ASP A 152 -12.30 -4.60 -3.92
C ASP A 152 -13.51 -5.10 -3.11
N GLN A 153 -14.60 -5.48 -3.80
CA GLN A 153 -15.80 -6.02 -3.16
C GLN A 153 -15.55 -7.34 -2.41
N ILE A 154 -14.80 -8.25 -3.04
CA ILE A 154 -14.41 -9.52 -2.41
C ILE A 154 -13.57 -9.24 -1.16
N CYS A 155 -12.59 -8.34 -1.25
CA CYS A 155 -11.71 -7.99 -0.13
C CYS A 155 -12.50 -7.36 1.02
N HIS A 156 -13.36 -6.38 0.71
CA HIS A 156 -14.19 -5.70 1.71
C HIS A 156 -15.10 -6.67 2.47
N LYS A 157 -15.78 -7.59 1.76
CA LYS A 157 -16.64 -8.61 2.36
C LYS A 157 -15.90 -9.55 3.33
N ASN A 158 -14.60 -9.77 3.09
CA ASN A 158 -13.78 -10.70 3.86
C ASN A 158 -12.80 -10.01 4.83
N GLY A 159 -12.88 -8.69 5.00
CA GLY A 159 -11.99 -7.93 5.89
C GLY A 159 -10.53 -7.85 5.40
N VAL A 160 -10.28 -8.12 4.12
CA VAL A 160 -8.95 -8.02 3.50
C VAL A 160 -8.72 -6.58 3.06
N LYS A 161 -7.52 -6.04 3.32
CA LYS A 161 -7.17 -4.67 2.95
C LYS A 161 -6.88 -4.60 1.45
N PHE A 162 -7.51 -3.65 0.76
CA PHE A 162 -7.39 -3.52 -0.69
C PHE A 162 -6.65 -2.24 -1.10
N PHE A 163 -5.75 -2.38 -2.06
CA PHE A 163 -5.03 -1.29 -2.72
C PHE A 163 -5.09 -1.46 -4.23
N ALA A 164 -5.22 -0.35 -4.95
CA ALA A 164 -5.09 -0.32 -6.41
C ALA A 164 -4.20 0.85 -6.83
N GLY A 165 -3.50 0.72 -7.95
CA GLY A 165 -2.73 1.82 -8.53
C GLY A 165 -2.13 1.49 -9.88
N ASP A 166 -1.94 2.51 -10.72
CA ASP A 166 -1.19 2.43 -11.97
C ASP A 166 -0.46 3.75 -12.26
N VAL A 167 0.41 3.69 -13.25
CA VAL A 167 1.18 4.80 -13.80
C VAL A 167 0.88 4.93 -15.29
N PHE A 168 0.57 6.14 -15.75
CA PHE A 168 0.35 6.47 -17.16
C PHE A 168 1.09 7.77 -17.52
N GLY A 169 2.15 7.63 -18.33
CA GLY A 169 3.03 8.73 -18.67
C GLY A 169 3.72 9.32 -17.44
N TYR A 170 3.45 10.58 -17.13
CA TYR A 170 4.00 11.30 -15.96
C TYR A 170 3.05 11.30 -14.75
N HIS A 171 1.89 10.67 -14.87
CA HIS A 171 0.87 10.62 -13.83
C HIS A 171 0.80 9.21 -13.26
N GLY A 172 0.31 9.11 -12.03
CA GLY A 172 -0.05 7.85 -11.41
C GLY A 172 -1.09 8.09 -10.33
N TYR A 173 -1.76 7.02 -9.92
CA TYR A 173 -2.73 7.07 -8.85
C TYR A 173 -2.51 5.93 -7.87
N MET A 174 -3.05 6.11 -6.66
CA MET A 174 -3.25 5.05 -5.70
C MET A 174 -4.64 5.19 -5.07
N PHE A 175 -5.30 4.06 -4.86
CA PHE A 175 -6.54 3.95 -4.13
C PHE A 175 -6.35 2.92 -3.00
N ALA A 176 -7.00 3.17 -1.87
CA ALA A 176 -7.00 2.26 -0.73
C ALA A 176 -8.42 2.10 -0.18
N ASN A 177 -8.81 0.85 0.09
CA ASN A 177 -10.00 0.51 0.86
C ASN A 177 -9.58 -0.40 2.01
N LEU A 178 -9.59 0.15 3.22
CA LEU A 178 -9.22 -0.56 4.44
C LEU A 178 -10.44 -0.98 5.27
N GLY A 179 -11.65 -0.75 4.76
CA GLY A 179 -12.90 -0.87 5.53
C GLY A 179 -12.93 0.10 6.71
N GLU A 180 -13.44 -0.37 7.85
CA GLU A 180 -13.21 0.27 9.15
C GLU A 180 -11.77 -0.02 9.59
N HIS A 181 -10.95 1.02 9.70
CA HIS A 181 -9.53 0.88 10.00
C HIS A 181 -9.13 1.64 11.25
N GLU A 182 -8.81 0.87 12.29
CA GLU A 182 -8.17 1.37 13.50
C GLU A 182 -6.65 1.43 13.35
N PHE A 183 -6.06 2.54 13.77
CA PHE A 183 -4.61 2.73 13.78
C PHE A 183 -4.16 3.59 14.97
N VAL A 184 -2.86 3.64 15.21
CA VAL A 184 -2.24 4.43 16.27
C VAL A 184 -1.42 5.55 15.66
N GLU A 185 -1.57 6.76 16.20
CA GLU A 185 -0.81 7.93 15.82
C GLU A 185 0.00 8.44 17.01
N GLU A 186 1.30 8.67 16.82
CA GLU A 186 2.15 9.34 17.80
C GLU A 186 1.87 10.84 17.79
N LYS A 187 1.42 11.36 18.93
CA LYS A 187 1.32 12.80 19.16
C LYS A 187 2.37 13.25 20.15
N THR A 188 3.21 14.16 19.69
CA THR A 188 4.19 14.84 20.52
C THR A 188 3.50 15.85 21.43
N LYS A 189 3.64 15.69 22.75
CA LYS A 189 3.30 16.73 23.71
C LYS A 189 4.57 17.45 24.12
N VAL A 190 4.66 18.75 23.80
CA VAL A 190 5.70 19.61 24.37
C VAL A 190 5.26 19.96 25.79
N ALA A 191 5.89 19.35 26.79
CA ALA A 191 5.72 19.76 28.17
C ALA A 191 6.38 21.13 28.36
N LYS A 192 5.58 22.17 28.66
CA LYS A 192 6.15 23.45 29.12
C LYS A 192 6.74 23.21 30.51
N ALA A 193 8.04 23.41 30.66
CA ALA A 193 8.69 23.42 31.97
C ALA A 193 7.94 24.37 32.91
N SER A 194 7.43 23.88 34.03
CA SER A 194 6.95 24.72 35.12
C SER A 194 8.13 25.57 35.61
N GLN A 195 7.99 26.88 35.57
CA GLN A 195 8.94 27.80 36.19
C GLN A 195 8.90 27.57 37.71
N GLY A 196 9.82 26.75 38.21
CA GLY A 196 10.20 26.79 39.62
C GLY A 196 10.92 28.12 39.87
N VAL A 197 10.46 28.87 40.86
CA VAL A 197 11.16 30.07 41.36
C VAL A 197 12.44 29.57 42.04
N GLU A 198 13.60 29.86 41.47
CA GLU A 198 14.91 29.55 42.06
C GLU A 198 15.64 30.88 42.30
N ASP A 199 15.76 31.25 43.58
CA ASP A 199 16.48 32.42 44.07
C ASP A 199 17.87 31.96 44.54
N GLY A 200 18.90 32.15 43.71
CA GLY A 200 20.29 31.81 44.04
C GLY A 200 21.25 31.85 42.82
N PRO A 201 22.47 32.41 42.96
CA PRO A 201 23.40 32.54 41.85
C PRO A 201 24.17 31.23 41.62
N ASP A 202 24.44 30.93 40.34
CA ASP A 202 25.28 29.85 39.82
C ASP A 202 24.70 28.43 39.70
N ALA A 203 23.81 28.23 38.70
CA ALA A 203 23.79 27.01 37.90
C ALA A 203 23.13 27.22 36.53
N LYS A 204 23.90 27.25 35.43
CA LYS A 204 23.36 27.06 34.07
C LYS A 204 22.93 25.60 33.91
N LYS A 205 21.68 25.25 34.26
CA LYS A 205 21.08 23.98 33.85
C LYS A 205 20.67 24.08 32.38
N ALA A 206 21.20 23.18 31.55
CA ALA A 206 20.70 22.96 30.20
C ALA A 206 19.21 22.61 30.28
N LYS A 207 18.35 23.43 29.68
CA LYS A 207 16.94 23.14 29.47
C LYS A 207 16.87 21.90 28.57
N LEU A 208 16.70 20.72 29.16
CA LEU A 208 16.37 19.52 28.40
C LEU A 208 14.86 19.56 28.20
N ASP A 209 14.43 19.98 27.01
CA ASP A 209 13.02 19.88 26.63
C ASP A 209 12.64 18.40 26.53
N PHE A 210 12.00 17.87 27.57
CA PHE A 210 11.45 16.52 27.55
C PHE A 210 10.27 16.48 26.58
N THR A 211 10.51 15.88 25.43
CA THR A 211 9.49 15.63 24.42
C THR A 211 8.84 14.29 24.76
N GLU A 212 7.65 14.33 25.37
CA GLU A 212 6.89 13.12 25.69
C GLU A 212 5.97 12.76 24.51
N THR A 213 6.08 11.53 24.01
CA THR A 213 5.25 11.01 22.93
C THR A 213 4.10 10.19 23.51
N THR A 214 2.88 10.53 23.13
CA THR A 214 1.68 9.76 23.51
C THR A 214 1.07 9.07 22.29
N LEU A 215 0.76 7.79 22.41
CA LEU A 215 0.08 7.00 21.38
C LEU A 215 -1.44 7.22 21.47
N VAL A 216 -2.05 7.68 20.38
CA VAL A 216 -3.48 7.94 20.28
C VAL A 216 -4.12 6.98 19.29
N LYS A 217 -5.13 6.22 19.72
CA LYS A 217 -5.93 5.38 18.83
C LYS A 217 -6.89 6.23 18.01
N LYS A 218 -6.98 5.95 16.72
CA LYS A 218 -7.90 6.58 15.76
C LYS A 218 -8.58 5.50 14.93
N CYS A 219 -9.76 5.83 14.41
CA CYS A 219 -10.49 4.99 13.45
C CYS A 219 -10.87 5.85 12.24
N VAL A 220 -10.72 5.29 11.04
CA VAL A 220 -11.12 5.90 9.77
C VAL A 220 -11.89 4.86 8.94
N ASN A 221 -12.99 5.30 8.32
CA ASN A 221 -13.80 4.47 7.43
C ASN A 221 -13.47 4.79 5.97
N PHE A 222 -13.21 3.74 5.20
CA PHE A 222 -12.96 3.83 3.76
C PHE A 222 -14.21 3.39 2.97
N CYS A 223 -14.42 4.00 1.80
CA CYS A 223 -15.48 3.64 0.88
C CYS A 223 -15.03 2.56 -0.12
N LEU A 224 -16.01 1.97 -0.81
CA LEU A 224 -15.73 1.04 -1.91
C LEU A 224 -15.15 1.78 -3.12
N LEU A 225 -14.31 1.11 -3.90
CA LEU A 225 -13.75 1.66 -5.14
C LEU A 225 -14.84 2.09 -6.11
N LYS A 226 -15.92 1.30 -6.21
CA LYS A 226 -17.07 1.63 -7.07
C LYS A 226 -17.65 3.00 -6.72
N GLU A 227 -17.85 3.28 -5.44
CA GLU A 227 -18.39 4.55 -4.95
C GLU A 227 -17.43 5.70 -5.21
N ALA A 228 -16.12 5.46 -5.03
CA ALA A 228 -15.07 6.43 -5.30
C ALA A 228 -14.96 6.80 -6.80
N LEU A 229 -15.29 5.88 -7.70
CA LEU A 229 -15.26 6.11 -9.14
C LEU A 229 -16.57 6.72 -9.67
N THR A 230 -17.71 6.48 -9.02
CA THR A 230 -19.03 6.96 -9.48
C THR A 230 -19.57 8.10 -8.62
N VAL A 231 -18.74 9.12 -8.35
CA VAL A 231 -19.15 10.31 -7.59
C VAL A 231 -20.22 11.09 -8.36
N ASP A 232 -21.36 11.36 -7.71
CA ASP A 232 -22.39 12.25 -8.24
C ASP A 232 -22.01 13.72 -8.03
N TRP A 233 -21.72 14.42 -9.13
CA TRP A 233 -21.33 15.83 -9.15
C TRP A 233 -22.52 16.79 -9.26
N SER A 234 -23.77 16.29 -9.27
CA SER A 234 -24.97 17.12 -9.41
C SER A 234 -25.29 17.94 -8.14
N GLY A 235 -24.96 17.39 -6.97
CA GLY A 235 -25.24 18.01 -5.66
C GLY A 235 -24.39 19.25 -5.36
N GLU A 236 -24.95 20.20 -4.61
CA GLU A 236 -24.28 21.48 -4.31
C GLU A 236 -22.93 21.30 -3.60
N LYS A 237 -22.85 20.37 -2.64
CA LYS A 237 -21.59 20.04 -1.95
C LYS A 237 -20.54 19.49 -2.92
N ALA A 238 -20.95 18.62 -3.84
CA ALA A 238 -20.06 18.03 -4.83
C ALA A 238 -19.56 19.08 -5.83
N LYS A 239 -20.44 20.00 -6.28
CA LYS A 239 -20.05 21.15 -7.13
C LYS A 239 -19.03 22.06 -6.45
N ALA A 240 -19.18 22.29 -5.15
CA ALA A 240 -18.20 23.06 -4.38
C ALA A 240 -16.85 22.32 -4.24
N ALA A 241 -16.90 20.99 -4.06
CA ALA A 241 -15.71 20.15 -3.98
C ALA A 241 -14.99 20.02 -5.34
N LEU A 242 -15.73 19.96 -6.44
CA LEU A 242 -15.23 19.81 -7.81
C LEU A 242 -14.13 20.83 -8.15
N LYS A 243 -14.31 22.09 -7.71
CA LYS A 243 -13.32 23.16 -7.93
C LYS A 243 -11.98 22.93 -7.22
N ARG A 244 -11.94 22.05 -6.22
CA ARG A 244 -10.75 21.68 -5.45
C ARG A 244 -10.27 20.26 -5.76
N THR A 245 -11.03 19.51 -6.56
CA THR A 245 -10.65 18.16 -6.98
C THR A 245 -9.51 18.24 -7.98
N ALA A 246 -8.47 17.43 -7.78
CA ALA A 246 -7.36 17.36 -8.71
C ALA A 246 -7.85 16.88 -10.10
N PRO A 247 -7.42 17.51 -11.21
CA PRO A 247 -7.79 17.09 -12.56
C PRO A 247 -7.43 15.63 -12.86
N ASP A 248 -6.40 15.09 -12.20
CA ASP A 248 -5.96 13.69 -12.32
C ASP A 248 -7.06 12.67 -12.00
N TYR A 249 -8.04 13.02 -11.18
CA TYR A 249 -9.22 12.19 -10.95
C TYR A 249 -9.99 11.92 -12.25
N PHE A 250 -10.17 12.94 -13.09
CA PHE A 250 -10.88 12.80 -14.36
C PHE A 250 -10.03 12.17 -15.45
N LEU A 251 -8.71 12.34 -15.37
CA LEU A 251 -7.77 11.63 -16.23
C LEU A 251 -7.83 10.12 -15.97
N LEU A 252 -7.87 9.72 -14.71
CA LEU A 252 -8.06 8.33 -14.29
C LEU A 252 -9.36 7.73 -14.87
N GLN A 253 -10.47 8.47 -14.80
CA GLN A 253 -11.75 8.05 -15.38
C GLN A 253 -11.65 7.84 -16.90
N GLY A 254 -10.93 8.72 -17.59
CA GLY A 254 -10.69 8.60 -19.04
C GLY A 254 -9.88 7.36 -19.42
N GLU A 255 -8.84 7.04 -18.64
CA GLU A 255 -7.98 5.86 -18.87
C GLU A 255 -8.65 4.54 -18.43
N MET A 256 -9.58 4.58 -17.47
CA MET A 256 -10.31 3.40 -16.98
C MET A 256 -11.52 3.02 -17.83
N LEU A 257 -11.96 3.86 -18.77
CA LEU A 257 -13.09 3.55 -19.66
C LEU A 257 -12.73 2.47 -20.69
N PRO A 258 -13.64 1.52 -20.98
CA PRO A 258 -13.46 0.56 -22.06
C PRO A 258 -13.29 1.29 -23.40
N LEU A 259 -12.32 0.85 -24.23
CA LEU A 259 -12.05 1.37 -25.58
C LEU A 259 -13.28 1.40 -26.50
N GLU A 260 -14.36 0.66 -26.19
CA GLU A 260 -15.61 0.66 -26.95
C GLU A 260 -16.48 1.92 -26.74
N ALA A 261 -16.17 2.76 -25.74
CA ALA A 261 -16.89 4.01 -25.48
C ALA A 261 -16.27 5.24 -26.18
N SER A 262 -15.31 5.06 -27.11
CA SER A 262 -14.81 6.16 -27.95
C SER A 262 -15.80 6.51 -29.09
N GLY A 263 -17.08 6.66 -28.76
CA GLY A 263 -18.03 7.43 -29.53
C GLY A 263 -17.99 8.86 -28.99
N SER A 264 -17.55 9.81 -29.81
CA SER A 264 -17.41 11.23 -29.50
C SER A 264 -18.46 11.76 -28.52
N VAL A 265 -18.11 11.84 -27.22
CA VAL A 265 -18.91 12.57 -26.25
C VAL A 265 -18.54 14.04 -26.38
N TYR A 266 -19.28 14.76 -27.23
CA TYR A 266 -19.34 16.21 -27.19
C TYR A 266 -20.05 16.61 -25.89
N VAL A 267 -19.29 16.92 -24.85
CA VAL A 267 -19.82 17.69 -23.72
C VAL A 267 -19.83 19.16 -24.15
N GLY A 268 -21.00 19.62 -24.59
CA GLY A 268 -21.26 21.04 -24.81
C GLY A 268 -21.04 21.81 -23.51
N GLY A 269 -19.97 22.60 -23.47
CA GLY A 269 -19.64 23.40 -22.29
C GLY A 269 -18.14 23.57 -22.04
N GLY A 270 -17.37 24.01 -23.07
CA GLY A 270 -16.18 24.82 -22.88
C GLY A 270 -15.04 24.30 -21.98
N VAL A 271 -14.55 23.08 -22.17
CA VAL A 271 -13.12 22.76 -21.92
C VAL A 271 -12.63 21.86 -23.04
N CYS A 272 -11.95 22.46 -24.01
CA CYS A 272 -11.19 21.72 -25.02
C CYS A 272 -9.87 21.32 -24.37
N VAL A 273 -9.71 20.06 -23.93
CA VAL A 273 -8.37 19.54 -23.60
C VAL A 273 -7.69 19.17 -24.92
N SER A 274 -7.23 20.21 -25.61
CA SER A 274 -6.31 20.08 -26.73
C SER A 274 -4.96 19.61 -26.17
N ARG A 275 -4.42 18.52 -26.76
CA ARG A 275 -3.04 18.09 -26.56
C ARG A 275 -2.09 19.22 -26.94
N ARG A 276 -1.67 20.05 -25.97
CA ARG A 276 -0.41 20.80 -26.00
C ARG A 276 -0.14 21.48 -24.66
N ALA A 277 1.05 21.15 -24.14
CA ALA A 277 1.86 21.92 -23.19
C ALA A 277 1.28 22.16 -21.78
N VAL A 278 1.73 21.34 -20.82
CA VAL A 278 1.83 21.69 -19.40
C VAL A 278 3.05 20.89 -18.87
N GLY A 279 4.12 21.44 -18.30
CA GLY A 279 4.21 22.58 -17.40
C GLY A 279 4.39 22.04 -15.98
N VAL A 280 5.63 21.79 -15.57
CA VAL A 280 6.07 21.15 -14.31
C VAL A 280 5.47 21.83 -13.06
N ALA A 281 4.97 21.03 -12.11
CA ALA A 281 4.99 21.38 -10.68
C ALA A 281 4.90 20.10 -9.82
N ALA A 282 5.98 19.80 -9.09
CA ALA A 282 6.10 18.69 -8.16
C ALA A 282 5.44 19.00 -6.80
N GLY A 283 4.72 18.03 -6.23
CA GLY A 283 4.08 18.11 -4.91
C GLY A 283 4.51 16.95 -4.01
N HIS A 284 4.86 17.27 -2.76
CA HIS A 284 5.44 16.40 -1.73
C HIS A 284 4.59 15.17 -1.35
N LEU A 285 5.25 14.00 -1.20
CA LEU A 285 4.68 12.78 -0.60
C LEU A 285 4.95 12.77 0.91
N THR A 286 3.88 12.72 1.72
CA THR A 286 3.98 12.46 3.17
C THR A 286 3.66 10.97 3.41
N ALA A 287 4.64 10.21 3.88
CA ALA A 287 4.49 8.78 4.14
C ALA A 287 3.60 8.52 5.38
N LEU A 288 2.50 7.81 5.18
CA LEU A 288 1.69 7.22 6.25
C LEU A 288 2.17 5.78 6.51
N ARG A 289 2.36 5.43 7.78
CA ARG A 289 2.79 4.09 8.20
C ARG A 289 1.60 3.17 8.43
N PRO A 290 1.59 1.94 7.88
CA PRO A 290 0.60 0.92 8.22
C PRO A 290 0.91 0.24 9.56
N THR A 291 -0.14 -0.25 10.23
CA THR A 291 -0.06 -1.04 11.47
C THR A 291 0.61 -2.38 11.23
#